data_AF-A0A928WGM4-F1
#
_entry.id   AF-A0A928WGM4-F1
#
_cell.length_a   1.000
_cell.length_b   1.000
_cell.length_c   1.000
_cell.angle_alpha   90.00
_cell.angle_beta   90.00
_cell.angle_gamma   90.00
#
_symmetry.space_group_name_H-M   'P 1'
#
loop_
_entity.id
_entity.type
_entity.pdbx_description
1 polymer ?
#
loop_
_entity_poly.entity_id
_entity_poly.type
_entity_poly.pdbx_seq_one_letter_code
_entity_poly.pdbx_strand_id
1 'polypeptide(L)' 'MQESVIYQDILQKGKQQEALNFCMSLLEERFGNLDASIIERVQVLNKEQLEALGRKLLKIASIDDLVIWLQQI' A
#
# COMPACT_ATOMS: atom_id res chain seq x y z
N MET A 1 25.76 1.14 16.18
CA MET A 1 24.57 0.25 16.00
C MET A 1 23.61 0.76 14.93
N GLN A 2 23.33 2.08 14.82
CA GLN A 2 22.44 2.63 13.78
C GLN A 2 23.02 2.63 12.34
N GLU A 3 24.34 2.44 12.19
CA GLU A 3 25.05 2.42 10.91
C GLU A 3 25.21 1.01 10.30
N SER A 4 24.68 -0.03 10.96
CA SER A 4 24.73 -1.39 10.40
C SER A 4 23.76 -1.53 9.23
N VAL A 5 24.20 -2.15 8.13
CA VAL A 5 23.36 -2.50 6.98
C VAL A 5 22.11 -3.29 7.42
N ILE A 6 22.28 -4.19 8.39
CA ILE A 6 21.18 -4.98 8.96
C ILE A 6 20.14 -4.10 9.65
N TYR A 7 20.57 -3.03 10.34
CA TYR A 7 19.64 -2.10 10.98
C TYR A 7 18.85 -1.28 9.96
N GLN A 8 19.51 -0.85 8.88
CA GLN A 8 18.85 -0.15 7.78
C GLN A 8 17.82 -1.06 7.10
N ASP A 9 18.14 -2.33 6.85
CA ASP A 9 17.20 -3.29 6.27
C ASP A 9 15.97 -3.52 7.14
N ILE A 10 16.15 -3.68 8.45
CA ILE A 10 15.03 -3.82 9.40
C ILE A 10 14.15 -2.57 9.37
N LEU A 11 14.77 -1.38 9.37
CA LEU A 11 14.04 -0.13 9.33
C LEU A 11 13.25 0.05 8.02
N GLN A 12 13.85 -0.30 6.88
CA GLN A 12 13.18 -0.23 5.59
C GLN A 12 11.99 -1.21 5.50
N LYS A 13 12.20 -2.46 5.94
CA LYS A 13 11.12 -3.46 6.02
C LYS A 13 9.98 -2.99 6.92
N GLY A 14 10.30 -2.42 8.09
CA GLY A 14 9.29 -1.86 9.00
C GLY A 14 8.48 -0.72 8.36
N LYS A 15 9.14 0.19 7.64
CA LYS A 15 8.47 1.28 6.92
C LYS A 15 7.55 0.78 5.80
N GLN A 16 8.00 -0.23 5.04
CA GLN A 16 7.16 -0.81 3.99
C GLN A 16 5.96 -1.56 4.58
N GLN A 17 6.16 -2.33 5.64
CA GLN A 17 5.07 -3.05 6.31
C GLN A 17 4.03 -2.08 6.87
N GLU A 18 4.46 -0.99 7.50
CA GLU A 18 3.56 0.02 8.02
C GLU A 18 2.79 0.74 6.90
N ALA A 19 3.45 1.09 5.80
CA ALA A 19 2.79 1.67 4.64
C ALA A 19 1.73 0.72 4.04
N LEU A 20 2.01 -0.58 4.01
CA LEU A 20 1.07 -1.60 3.53
C LEU A 20 -0.13 -1.70 4.46
N ASN A 21 0.11 -1.86 5.77
CA ASN A 21 -0.95 -1.95 6.77
C ASN A 21 -1.87 -0.73 6.72
N PHE A 22 -1.29 0.46 6.65
CA PHE A 22 -2.05 1.71 6.56
C PHE A 22 -2.90 1.78 5.29
N CYS A 23 -2.34 1.41 4.13
CA CYS A 23 -3.10 1.37 2.88
C CYS A 23 -4.25 0.35 2.93
N MET A 24 -4.00 -0.84 3.50
CA MET A 24 -5.03 -1.86 3.67
C MET A 24 -6.18 -1.39 4.55
N SER A 25 -5.89 -0.76 5.70
CA SER A 25 -6.92 -0.18 6.56
C SER A 25 -7.71 0.93 5.84
N LEU A 26 -7.06 1.80 5.07
CA LEU A 26 -7.78 2.83 4.29
C LEU A 26 -8.70 2.23 3.22
N LEU A 27 -8.28 1.14 2.58
CA LEU A 27 -9.08 0.45 1.58
C LEU A 27 -10.30 -0.24 2.23
N GLU A 28 -10.10 -0.89 3.37
CA GLU A 28 -11.16 -1.53 4.15
C GLU A 28 -12.18 -0.49 4.66
N GLU A 29 -11.72 0.63 5.21
CA GLU A 29 -12.60 1.72 5.67
C GLU A 29 -13.44 2.34 4.53
N ARG A 30 -12.88 2.40 3.33
CA ARG A 30 -13.51 3.09 2.19
C ARG A 30 -14.41 2.19 1.35
N PHE A 31 -14.01 0.93 1.15
CA PHE A 31 -14.66 0.00 0.24
C PHE A 31 -15.22 -1.24 0.94
N GLY A 32 -14.95 -1.43 2.24
CA GLY A 32 -15.36 -2.60 2.99
C GLY A 32 -14.59 -3.85 2.55
N ASN A 33 -15.34 -4.93 2.29
CA ASN A 33 -14.74 -6.18 1.83
C ASN A 33 -14.18 -6.03 0.41
N LEU A 34 -12.85 -6.13 0.31
CA LEU A 34 -12.12 -6.11 -0.95
C LEU A 34 -12.01 -7.52 -1.53
N ASP A 35 -12.03 -7.61 -2.86
CA ASP A 35 -11.70 -8.85 -3.55
C ASP A 35 -10.25 -9.26 -3.27
N ALA A 36 -10.01 -10.56 -3.14
CA ALA A 36 -8.68 -11.12 -2.87
C ALA A 36 -7.64 -10.67 -3.89
N SER A 37 -8.03 -10.49 -5.16
CA SER A 37 -7.14 -10.00 -6.22
C SER A 37 -6.61 -8.58 -5.97
N ILE A 38 -7.41 -7.70 -5.36
CA ILE A 38 -7.01 -6.33 -5.00
C ILE A 38 -6.03 -6.40 -3.83
N ILE A 39 -6.34 -7.23 -2.82
CA ILE A 39 -5.48 -7.43 -1.65
C ILE A 39 -4.11 -7.94 -2.07
N GLU A 40 -4.05 -9.00 -2.88
CA GLU A 40 -2.80 -9.57 -3.39
C GLU A 40 -1.98 -8.54 -4.19
N ARG A 41 -2.65 -7.73 -5.03
CA ARG A 41 -1.99 -6.67 -5.80
C ARG A 41 -1.39 -5.58 -4.92
N VAL A 42 -2.07 -5.20 -3.84
CA VAL A 42 -1.59 -4.17 -2.89
C VAL A 42 -0.43 -4.70 -2.05
N GLN A 43 -0.45 -5.98 -1.65
CA GLN A 43 0.61 -6.61 -0.84
C GLN A 43 1.98 -6.66 -1.52
N VAL A 44 2.01 -6.72 -2.86
CA VAL A 44 3.27 -6.76 -3.63
C VAL A 44 3.83 -5.38 -3.96
N LEU A 45 3.16 -4.30 -3.56
CA LEU A 45 3.61 -2.93 -3.82
C LEU A 45 4.83 -2.58 -2.96
N ASN A 46 5.76 -1.83 -3.55
CA ASN A 46 6.86 -1.22 -2.81
C ASN A 46 6.39 0.00 -2.00
N LYS A 47 7.26 0.53 -1.14
CA LYS A 47 6.94 1.64 -0.24
C LYS A 47 6.45 2.88 -1.00
N GLU A 48 7.12 3.27 -2.08
CA GLU A 48 6.80 4.45 -2.87
C GLU A 48 5.43 4.33 -3.54
N GLN A 49 5.12 3.14 -4.02
CA GLN A 49 3.83 2.78 -4.61
C GLN A 49 2.70 2.81 -3.56
N LEU A 50 2.95 2.30 -2.36
CA LEU A 50 1.99 2.35 -1.24
C LEU A 50 1.72 3.80 -0.81
N GLU A 51 2.75 4.63 -0.68
CA GLU A 51 2.57 6.05 -0.39
C GLU A 51 1.79 6.78 -1.50
N ALA A 52 1.99 6.40 -2.77
CA ALA A 52 1.23 6.92 -3.89
C ALA A 52 -0.24 6.48 -3.84
N LEU A 53 -0.49 5.22 -3.48
CA LEU A 53 -1.83 4.68 -3.26
C LEU A 53 -2.58 5.48 -2.19
N GLY A 54 -1.97 5.72 -1.03
CA GLY A 54 -2.57 6.52 0.05
C GLY A 54 -3.01 7.92 -0.40
N ARG A 55 -2.18 8.61 -1.21
CA ARG A 55 -2.55 9.92 -1.80
C ARG A 55 -3.64 9.79 -2.87
N LYS A 56 -3.57 8.74 -3.69
CA LYS A 56 -4.53 8.50 -4.78
C LYS A 56 -5.91 8.14 -4.24
N LEU A 57 -5.99 7.43 -3.12
CA LEU A 57 -7.26 7.09 -2.45
C LEU A 57 -8.07 8.34 -2.13
N LEU A 58 -7.45 9.47 -1.77
CA LEU A 58 -8.17 10.72 -1.53
C LEU A 58 -8.92 11.26 -2.77
N LYS A 59 -8.52 10.84 -3.98
CA LYS A 59 -9.07 11.31 -5.26
C LYS A 59 -9.86 10.25 -6.04
N ILE A 60 -9.80 9.00 -5.62
CA ILE A 60 -10.58 7.90 -6.21
C ILE A 60 -12.05 8.09 -5.82
N ALA A 61 -13.00 7.82 -6.72
CA ALA A 61 -14.43 7.90 -6.42
C ALA A 61 -15.06 6.51 -6.25
N SER A 62 -14.51 5.50 -6.92
CA SER A 62 -15.06 4.14 -6.97
C SER A 62 -14.00 3.05 -6.86
N ILE A 63 -14.44 1.81 -6.65
CA ILE A 63 -13.55 0.65 -6.67
C ILE A 63 -12.97 0.42 -8.08
N ASP A 64 -13.72 0.74 -9.14
CA ASP A 64 -13.25 0.63 -10.53
C ASP A 64 -12.06 1.57 -10.79
N ASP A 65 -12.10 2.80 -10.28
CA ASP A 65 -10.98 3.74 -10.39
C ASP A 65 -9.72 3.22 -9.68
N LEU A 66 -9.89 2.52 -8.55
CA LEU A 66 -8.80 1.87 -7.84
C LEU A 66 -8.18 0.76 -8.68
N VAL A 67 -9.02 -0.12 -9.25
CA VAL A 67 -8.57 -1.24 -10.09
C VAL A 67 -7.82 -0.71 -11.32
N ILE A 68 -8.35 0.30 -11.99
CA ILE A 68 -7.68 0.96 -13.12
C ILE A 68 -6.32 1.53 -12.69
N TRP A 69 -6.27 2.19 -11.54
CA TRP A 69 -5.00 2.73 -11.04
C TRP A 69 -3.99 1.61 -10.76
N LEU A 70 -4.37 0.54 -10.06
CA LEU A 70 -3.50 -0.60 -9.74
C LEU A 70 -2.94 -1.34 -10.97
N GLN A 71 -3.61 -1.22 -12.13
CA GLN A 71 -3.14 -1.76 -13.40
C GLN A 71 -2.09 -0.88 -14.09
N GLN A 72 -2.02 0.41 -13.76
CA GLN A 72 -1.11 1.39 -14.37
C GLN A 72 0.25 1.49 -13.66
N ILE A 73 0.40 0.78 -12.55
CA ILE A 73 1.57 0.75 -11.68
C ILE A 73 2.21 -0.64 -11.74
#